data_AF-A0A6G3SAS3-F1
#
_entry.id   AF-A0A6G3SAS3-F1
#
_cell.length_a   1.000
_cell.length_b   1.000
_cell.length_c   1.000
_cell.angle_alpha   90.00
_cell.angle_beta   90.00
_cell.angle_gamma   90.00
#
_symmetry.space_group_name_H-M   'P 1'
#
loop_
_entity.id
_entity.type
_entity.pdbx_description
1 polymer ?
#
loop_
_entity_poly.entity_id
_entity_poly.type
_entity_poly.pdbx_seq_one_letter_code
_entity_poly.pdbx_strand_id
1 'polypeptide(L)'
;MTTPLIERLATAVRDTARPVTDEDRADLTAFLPLAQVYAQTCGIAFDESRSLALAVHALAFVRRVRDAEHLDALDDQLAAEVAPGRMAAVRSLLDTYCTARDFPVRDTEVLLLALHFEAAAQLQHHSTAQA
;
A
#
# COMPACT_ATOMS: atom_id res chain seq x y z
N MET A 1 7.99 13.83 1.04
CA MET A 1 7.44 13.27 2.30
C MET A 1 7.71 11.78 2.47
N THR A 2 8.25 11.09 1.45
CA THR A 2 8.48 9.63 1.48
C THR A 2 9.65 9.22 2.38
N THR A 3 10.77 9.95 2.36
CA THR A 3 11.98 9.59 3.12
C THR A 3 11.74 9.49 4.64
N PRO A 4 11.06 10.45 5.31
CA PRO A 4 10.74 10.30 6.73
C PRO A 4 9.87 9.08 7.04
N LEU A 5 8.97 8.68 6.13
CA LEU A 5 8.14 7.50 6.32
C LEU A 5 8.94 6.20 6.19
N ILE A 6 9.87 6.13 5.23
CA ILE A 6 10.76 4.98 5.06
C ILE A 6 11.66 4.80 6.30
N GLU A 7 12.20 5.87 6.89
CA GLU A 7 13.01 5.74 8.11
C GLU A 7 12.20 5.30 9.34
N ARG A 8 10.96 5.79 9.46
CA ARG A 8 10.03 5.33 10.50
C ARG A 8 9.69 3.86 10.33
N LEU A 9 9.41 3.42 9.11
CA LEU A 9 9.18 2.02 8.77
C LEU A 9 10.41 1.18 9.14
N ALA A 10 11.61 1.60 8.71
CA ALA A 10 12.86 0.90 9.01
C ALA A 10 13.07 0.73 10.52
N THR A 11 12.77 1.76 11.30
CA THR A 11 12.79 1.70 12.77
C THR A 11 11.76 0.73 13.32
N ALA A 12 10.52 0.76 12.79
CA ALA A 12 9.40 -0.05 13.27
C ALA A 12 9.60 -1.56 13.05
N VAL A 13 10.32 -1.95 11.99
CA VAL A 13 10.56 -3.36 11.66
C VAL A 13 12.00 -3.83 11.91
N ARG A 14 12.82 -3.01 12.58
CA ARG A 14 14.26 -3.28 12.76
C ARG A 14 14.56 -4.62 13.45
N ASP A 15 13.69 -5.04 14.37
CA ASP A 15 13.86 -6.23 15.21
C ASP A 15 13.15 -7.47 14.60
N THR A 16 12.69 -7.36 13.35
CA THR A 16 12.08 -8.49 12.61
C THR A 16 13.14 -9.35 11.93
N ALA A 17 12.78 -10.55 11.48
CA ALA A 17 13.69 -11.47 10.81
C ALA A 17 14.30 -10.93 9.50
N ARG A 18 13.68 -9.92 8.87
CA ARG A 18 14.17 -9.28 7.63
C ARG A 18 14.04 -7.76 7.74
N PRO A 19 15.01 -7.07 8.39
CA PRO A 19 15.06 -5.61 8.48
C PRO A 19 15.07 -4.92 7.11
N VAL A 20 14.80 -3.61 7.07
CA VAL A 20 14.81 -2.83 5.81
C VAL A 20 16.24 -2.73 5.26
N THR A 21 16.41 -3.10 4.00
CA THR A 21 17.65 -3.03 3.23
C THR A 21 17.66 -1.82 2.29
N ASP A 22 18.80 -1.52 1.67
CA ASP A 22 18.90 -0.42 0.71
C ASP A 22 18.08 -0.67 -0.57
N GLU A 23 17.98 -1.93 -1.01
CA GLU A 23 17.10 -2.32 -2.11
C GLU A 23 15.63 -2.06 -1.77
N ASP A 24 15.20 -2.39 -0.54
CA ASP A 24 13.86 -2.06 -0.06
C ASP A 24 13.61 -0.54 -0.08
N ARG A 25 14.59 0.27 0.31
CA ARG A 25 14.48 1.74 0.28
C ARG A 25 14.32 2.26 -1.14
N ALA A 26 15.09 1.72 -2.09
CA ALA A 26 15.00 2.09 -3.49
C ALA A 26 13.61 1.75 -4.06
N ASP A 27 13.12 0.55 -3.79
CA ASP A 27 11.81 0.10 -4.25
C ASP A 27 10.66 0.89 -3.62
N LEU A 28 10.71 1.14 -2.31
CA LEU A 28 9.74 1.97 -1.60
C LEU A 28 9.75 3.43 -2.10
N THR A 29 10.93 3.95 -2.45
CA THR A 29 11.06 5.31 -3.01
C THR A 29 10.38 5.41 -4.38
N ALA A 30 10.36 4.33 -5.17
CA ALA A 30 9.62 4.27 -6.42
C ALA A 30 8.11 4.04 -6.21
N PHE A 31 7.72 3.21 -5.24
CA PHE A 31 6.33 2.80 -5.04
C PHE A 31 5.48 3.82 -4.28
N LEU A 32 5.94 4.28 -3.11
CA LEU A 32 5.14 5.10 -2.20
C LEU A 32 4.63 6.42 -2.81
N PRO A 33 5.36 7.12 -3.71
CA PRO A 33 4.81 8.28 -4.40
C PRO A 33 3.56 7.97 -5.23
N LEU A 34 3.46 6.77 -5.84
CA LEU A 34 2.27 6.37 -6.60
C LEU A 34 1.05 6.23 -5.67
N ALA A 35 1.25 5.60 -4.52
CA ALA A 35 0.21 5.50 -3.48
C ALA A 35 -0.19 6.87 -2.92
N GLN A 36 0.77 7.78 -2.75
CA GLN A 36 0.49 9.15 -2.32
C GLN A 36 -0.34 9.92 -3.35
N VAL A 37 0.01 9.84 -4.63
CA VAL A 37 -0.75 10.51 -5.72
C VAL A 37 -2.18 9.97 -5.78
N TYR A 38 -2.37 8.66 -5.67
CA TYR A 38 -3.70 8.06 -5.63
C TYR A 38 -4.51 8.58 -4.43
N ALA A 39 -3.93 8.53 -3.23
CA ALA A 39 -4.57 9.02 -2.00
C ALA A 39 -5.03 10.48 -2.16
N GLN A 40 -4.16 11.35 -2.67
CA GLN A 40 -4.46 12.76 -2.91
C GLN A 40 -5.59 12.95 -3.93
N THR A 41 -5.57 12.19 -5.02
CA THR A 41 -6.61 12.23 -6.07
C THR A 41 -7.98 11.84 -5.52
N CYS A 42 -8.01 10.90 -4.57
CA CYS A 42 -9.23 10.45 -3.92
C CYS A 42 -9.61 11.25 -2.66
N GLY A 43 -8.84 12.26 -2.27
CA GLY A 43 -9.09 13.04 -1.05
C GLY A 43 -8.94 12.22 0.24
N ILE A 44 -8.13 11.16 0.22
CA ILE A 44 -7.89 10.25 1.34
C ILE A 44 -6.69 10.77 2.13
N ALA A 45 -6.93 11.17 3.38
CA ALA A 45 -5.91 11.54 4.33
C ALA A 45 -5.41 10.32 5.09
N PHE A 46 -4.09 10.25 5.29
CA PHE A 46 -3.45 9.25 6.12
C PHE A 46 -2.97 9.91 7.41
N ASP A 47 -3.44 9.43 8.55
CA ASP A 47 -2.78 9.72 9.83
C ASP A 47 -1.43 8.97 9.92
N GLU A 48 -0.72 9.15 11.03
CA GLU A 48 0.56 8.48 11.24
C GLU A 48 0.47 6.95 11.23
N SER A 49 -0.58 6.40 11.84
CA SER A 49 -0.78 4.96 11.97
C SER A 49 -1.08 4.32 10.61
N ARG A 50 -1.98 4.93 9.85
CA ARG A 50 -2.36 4.50 8.49
C ARG A 50 -1.20 4.66 7.52
N SER A 51 -0.42 5.73 7.64
CA SER A 51 0.80 5.91 6.85
C SER A 51 1.80 4.77 7.09
N LEU A 52 2.03 4.41 8.36
CA LEU A 52 2.95 3.33 8.70
C LEU A 52 2.43 1.96 8.26
N ALA A 53 1.13 1.68 8.46
CA ALA A 53 0.51 0.42 8.02
C ALA A 53 0.60 0.24 6.49
N LEU A 54 0.33 1.30 5.72
CA LEU A 54 0.51 1.29 4.27
C LEU A 54 1.97 1.05 3.88
N ALA A 55 2.93 1.68 4.58
CA ALA A 55 4.35 1.50 4.31
C ALA A 55 4.83 0.07 4.61
N VAL A 56 4.32 -0.57 5.66
CA VAL A 56 4.60 -1.99 5.97
C VAL A 56 4.06 -2.90 4.87
N HIS A 57 2.83 -2.67 4.41
CA HIS A 57 2.27 -3.43 3.28
C HIS A 57 3.08 -3.21 2.00
N ALA A 58 3.42 -1.96 1.69
CA ALA A 58 4.27 -1.61 0.55
C ALA A 58 5.62 -2.33 0.60
N LEU A 59 6.26 -2.41 1.77
CA LEU A 59 7.52 -3.14 1.94
C LEU A 59 7.37 -4.62 1.59
N ALA A 60 6.29 -5.25 2.07
CA ALA A 60 6.03 -6.65 1.77
C ALA A 60 5.74 -6.87 0.28
N PHE A 61 4.95 -5.98 -0.33
CA PHE A 61 4.62 -6.01 -1.75
C PHE A 61 5.86 -5.87 -2.63
N VAL A 62 6.70 -4.84 -2.43
CA VAL A 62 7.88 -4.63 -3.28
C VAL A 62 8.88 -5.78 -3.16
N ARG A 63 9.00 -6.41 -1.99
CA ARG A 63 9.80 -7.62 -1.79
C ARG A 63 9.25 -8.78 -2.61
N ARG A 64 7.93 -9.02 -2.59
CA ARG A 64 7.31 -10.07 -3.41
C ARG A 64 7.49 -9.82 -4.91
N VAL A 65 7.38 -8.56 -5.36
CA VAL A 65 7.64 -8.21 -6.76
C VAL A 65 9.08 -8.56 -7.14
N ARG A 66 10.06 -8.20 -6.31
CA ARG A 66 11.48 -8.50 -6.53
C ARG A 66 11.79 -9.99 -6.48
N ASP A 67 11.16 -10.70 -5.56
CA ASP A 67 11.36 -12.13 -5.32
C ASP A 67 10.46 -13.00 -6.25
N ALA A 68 9.69 -12.38 -7.16
CA ALA A 68 8.71 -13.00 -8.07
C ALA A 68 7.67 -13.90 -7.36
N GLU A 69 7.29 -13.51 -6.15
CA GLU A 69 6.34 -14.22 -5.30
C GLU A 69 4.92 -13.67 -5.44
N HIS A 70 3.92 -14.54 -5.30
CA HIS A 70 2.51 -14.15 -5.29
C HIS A 70 1.81 -14.67 -4.05
N LEU A 71 0.84 -13.90 -3.57
CA LEU A 71 -0.08 -14.32 -2.54
C LEU A 71 -1.17 -15.25 -3.11
N ASP A 72 -1.68 -16.11 -2.24
CA ASP A 72 -2.87 -16.91 -2.50
C ASP A 72 -4.12 -16.02 -2.68
N ALA A 73 -5.15 -16.58 -3.29
CA ALA A 73 -6.43 -15.89 -3.42
C ALA A 73 -7.07 -15.67 -2.04
N LEU A 74 -7.71 -14.51 -1.86
CA LEU A 74 -8.52 -14.20 -0.68
C LEU A 74 -9.98 -14.56 -0.93
N ASP A 75 -10.78 -14.58 0.14
CA ASP A 75 -12.22 -14.72 0.05
C ASP A 75 -12.83 -13.55 -0.74
N ASP A 76 -13.62 -13.88 -1.78
CA ASP A 76 -14.30 -12.91 -2.64
C ASP A 76 -15.22 -11.97 -1.84
N GLN A 77 -15.72 -12.39 -0.68
CA GLN A 77 -16.55 -11.55 0.19
C GLN A 77 -15.83 -10.29 0.67
N LEU A 78 -14.49 -10.32 0.79
CA LEU A 78 -13.71 -9.15 1.21
C LEU A 78 -13.74 -8.02 0.19
N ALA A 79 -13.99 -8.32 -1.10
CA ALA A 79 -14.11 -7.29 -2.12
C ALA A 79 -15.38 -6.42 -1.93
N ALA A 80 -16.39 -6.91 -1.19
CA ALA A 80 -17.60 -6.14 -0.88
C ALA A 80 -17.34 -4.96 0.09
N GLU A 81 -16.22 -4.99 0.83
CA GLU A 81 -15.80 -3.91 1.73
C GLU A 81 -15.13 -2.74 0.99
N VAL A 82 -14.90 -2.88 -0.32
CA VAL A 82 -14.20 -1.89 -1.15
C VAL A 82 -15.19 -1.08 -1.98
N ALA A 83 -15.04 0.24 -1.94
CA ALA A 83 -15.89 1.17 -2.67
C ALA A 83 -15.84 0.90 -4.20
N PRO A 84 -16.96 1.08 -4.92
CA PRO A 84 -17.01 0.90 -6.36
C PRO A 84 -15.89 1.67 -7.09
N GLY A 85 -15.23 1.01 -8.04
CA GLY A 85 -14.15 1.59 -8.83
C GLY A 85 -12.79 1.67 -8.14
N ARG A 86 -12.70 1.49 -6.81
CA ARG A 86 -11.42 1.55 -6.09
C ARG A 86 -10.48 0.41 -6.48
N MET A 87 -11.00 -0.81 -6.63
CA MET A 87 -10.20 -1.95 -7.11
C MET A 87 -9.53 -1.66 -8.45
N ALA A 88 -10.27 -1.09 -9.42
CA ALA A 88 -9.72 -0.75 -10.74
C ALA A 88 -8.63 0.33 -10.66
N ALA A 89 -8.83 1.36 -9.83
CA ALA A 89 -7.84 2.43 -9.66
C ALA A 89 -6.56 1.93 -8.96
N VAL A 90 -6.71 1.09 -7.93
CA VAL A 90 -5.58 0.48 -7.23
C VAL A 90 -4.82 -0.48 -8.14
N ARG A 91 -5.52 -1.24 -8.99
CA ARG A 91 -4.89 -2.05 -10.03
C ARG A 91 -4.02 -1.19 -10.96
N SER A 92 -4.53 -0.07 -11.47
CA SER A 92 -3.74 0.83 -12.32
C SER A 92 -2.49 1.38 -11.61
N LEU A 93 -2.56 1.66 -10.31
CA LEU A 93 -1.40 2.05 -9.51
C LEU A 93 -0.37 0.93 -9.45
N LEU A 94 -0.80 -0.30 -9.13
CA LEU A 94 0.10 -1.45 -9.04
C LEU A 94 0.73 -1.78 -10.39
N ASP A 95 -0.06 -1.75 -11.47
CA ASP A 95 0.43 -1.99 -12.83
C ASP A 95 1.49 -0.94 -13.23
N THR A 96 1.33 0.32 -12.81
CA THR A 96 2.33 1.38 -13.05
C THR A 96 3.68 1.03 -12.43
N TYR A 97 3.69 0.46 -11.22
CA TYR A 97 4.93 0.04 -10.57
C TYR A 97 5.52 -1.24 -11.18
N CYS A 98 4.66 -2.20 -11.52
CA CYS A 98 5.06 -3.55 -11.95
C CYS A 98 5.41 -3.66 -13.43
N THR A 99 4.93 -2.77 -14.30
CA THR A 99 5.19 -2.84 -15.76
C THR A 99 6.68 -2.87 -16.07
N ALA A 100 7.48 -2.03 -15.40
CA ALA A 100 8.93 -1.98 -15.60
C ALA A 100 9.68 -3.17 -14.95
N ARG A 101 8.97 -4.03 -14.21
CA ARG A 101 9.51 -5.15 -13.43
C ARG A 101 9.01 -6.51 -13.93
N ASP A 102 8.25 -6.54 -15.03
CA ASP A 102 7.66 -7.75 -15.63
C ASP A 102 6.90 -8.63 -14.62
N PHE A 103 6.20 -8.00 -13.68
CA PHE A 103 5.48 -8.69 -12.62
C PHE A 103 3.95 -8.59 -12.83
N PRO A 104 3.24 -9.71 -13.03
CA PRO A 104 1.79 -9.67 -13.26
C PRO A 104 1.01 -9.44 -11.95
N VAL A 105 0.33 -8.29 -11.84
CA VAL A 105 -0.44 -7.94 -10.63
C VAL A 105 -1.67 -8.84 -10.45
N ARG A 106 -1.75 -9.53 -9.31
CA ARG A 106 -2.90 -10.37 -8.92
C ARG A 106 -3.92 -9.60 -8.08
N ASP A 107 -5.18 -10.03 -8.15
CA ASP A 107 -6.30 -9.39 -7.44
C ASP A 107 -6.10 -9.34 -5.92
N THR A 108 -5.39 -10.31 -5.33
CA THR A 108 -5.06 -10.29 -3.89
C THR A 108 -4.30 -9.03 -3.48
N GLU A 109 -3.30 -8.61 -4.24
CA GLU A 109 -2.54 -7.39 -3.93
C GLU A 109 -3.39 -6.13 -4.14
N VAL A 110 -4.22 -6.14 -5.19
CA VAL A 110 -5.16 -5.05 -5.46
C VAL A 110 -6.11 -4.88 -4.28
N LEU A 111 -6.69 -5.99 -3.79
CA LEU A 111 -7.63 -5.99 -2.68
C LEU A 111 -6.98 -5.52 -1.38
N LEU A 112 -5.84 -6.09 -1.00
CA LEU A 112 -5.15 -5.74 0.24
C LEU A 112 -4.73 -4.27 0.26
N LEU A 113 -4.20 -3.75 -0.85
CA LEU A 113 -3.86 -2.34 -0.96
C LEU A 113 -5.11 -1.45 -0.94
N ALA A 114 -6.21 -1.85 -1.60
CA ALA A 114 -7.48 -1.13 -1.55
C ALA A 114 -8.03 -1.02 -0.13
N LEU A 115 -7.92 -2.07 0.68
CA LEU A 115 -8.36 -2.07 2.08
C LEU A 115 -7.57 -1.07 2.94
N HIS A 116 -6.29 -0.82 2.66
CA HIS A 116 -5.55 0.25 3.35
C HIS A 116 -6.12 1.64 3.05
N PHE A 117 -6.55 1.88 1.81
CA PHE A 117 -7.24 3.12 1.44
C PHE A 117 -8.63 3.21 2.07
N GLU A 118 -9.38 2.10 2.14
CA GLU A 118 -10.68 2.07 2.83
C GLU A 118 -10.56 2.38 4.31
N ALA A 119 -9.62 1.74 5.00
CA ALA A 119 -9.40 1.97 6.42
C ALA A 119 -8.99 3.42 6.73
N ALA A 120 -8.27 4.09 5.82
CA ALA A 120 -7.93 5.50 5.93
C ALA A 120 -9.16 6.40 5.67
N ALA A 121 -9.93 6.12 4.61
CA ALA A 121 -11.14 6.87 4.27
C ALA A 121 -12.21 6.81 5.37
N GLN A 122 -12.45 5.63 5.95
CA GLN A 122 -13.43 5.45 7.03
C GLN A 122 -13.06 6.24 8.29
N LEU A 123 -11.78 6.29 8.67
CA LEU A 123 -11.31 7.05 9.81
C LEU A 123 -11.56 8.56 9.61
N GLN A 124 -11.26 9.06 8.41
CA GLN A 124 -11.50 10.46 8.05
C GLN A 124 -12.98 10.85 8.19
N HIS A 125 -13.90 9.99 7.73
CA HIS A 125 -15.34 10.24 7.89
C HIS A 125 -15.79 10.25 9.36
N HIS A 126 -15.24 9.36 10.20
CA HIS A 126 -15.55 9.34 11.64
C HIS A 126 -15.05 10.60 12.35
N SER A 127 -13.85 11.09 12.02
CA SER A 127 -13.32 12.33 12.62
C SER A 127 -14.09 13.58 12.19
N THR A 128 -14.60 13.64 10.95
CA THR A 128 -15.44 14.77 10.50
C THR A 128 -16.85 14.75 11.07
N ALA A 129 -17.39 13.59 11.41
CA ALA A 129 -18.75 13.46 11.96
C ALA A 129 -18.83 13.79 13.47
N GLN A 130 -17.68 13.90 14.14
CA GLN A 130 -17.57 14.18 15.60
C GLN A 130 -17.08 15.60 15.92
N ALA A 131 -16.80 16.42 14.91
CA ALA A 131 -16.36 17.81 15.03
C ALA A 131 -17.52 18.78 14.74
#